data_AF-A0A1H6X5L3-F1
#
_entry.id   AF-A0A1H6X5L3-F1
#
_cell.length_a   1.000
_cell.length_b   1.000
_cell.length_c   1.000
_cell.angle_alpha   90.00
_cell.angle_beta   90.00
_cell.angle_gamma   90.00
#
_symmetry.space_group_name_H-M   'P 1'
#
loop_
_entity.id
_entity.type
_entity.pdbx_description
1 polymer ?
#
loop_
_entity_poly.entity_id
_entity_poly.type
_entity_poly.pdbx_seq_one_letter_code
_entity_poly.pdbx_strand_id
1 'polypeptide(L)'
;MRQTFSTISHKEYPEDDESIVATLILIKDNDKIQIRITKETGEIQNNEVQITSKEILDLGDVNVKTLSTIRERTNTWIQSESKAAIFEEFDDVEGEYERISYTQNTGRGFSNTSSKVVEGKSESSFDEIRFSIAEEGISFDFPEDGGHGSVWIPSADELEYGPKNISNADLFNKTLFDFFQLRFPNEILSDASKLASPEDDAISYVERIFDRFGAVVRQLDERQRDREPLLVKDEYDVQYILQALLKINFDDVRTESHTEQHSTVNPRVDFLLETNKIGIEVKLASESMNKKRILKDLAKDKEQYRNSSKIETLLCFIYDPDYIIKNPAELESDLSGSRDNLKTTVTVTH
;
A
#
# COMPACT_ATOMS: atom_id res chain seq x y z
N MET A 1 -8.28 -13.17 1.26
CA MET A 1 -7.05 -12.39 1.15
C MET A 1 -6.40 -12.36 2.51
N ARG A 2 -5.07 -12.38 2.57
CA ARG A 2 -4.32 -12.35 3.83
C ARG A 2 -3.19 -11.34 3.70
N GLN A 3 -3.05 -10.45 4.68
CA GLN A 3 -1.94 -9.51 4.79
C GLN A 3 -1.38 -9.54 6.21
N THR A 4 -0.06 -9.52 6.33
CA THR A 4 0.64 -9.42 7.62
C THR A 4 1.35 -8.07 7.69
N PHE A 5 1.26 -7.44 8.86
CA PHE A 5 1.84 -6.16 9.23
C PHE A 5 2.79 -6.42 10.39
N SER A 6 3.95 -5.78 10.39
CA SER A 6 4.95 -5.99 11.43
C SER A 6 5.59 -4.66 11.78
N THR A 7 5.76 -4.43 13.07
CA THR A 7 6.37 -3.21 13.64
C THR A 7 7.23 -3.62 14.84
N ILE A 8 8.32 -2.89 15.04
CA ILE A 8 9.07 -2.86 16.30
C ILE A 8 8.85 -1.47 16.90
N SER A 9 8.37 -1.39 18.15
CA SER A 9 8.25 -0.14 18.90
C SER A 9 9.39 -0.07 19.91
N HIS A 10 10.17 1.00 19.84
CA HIS A 10 11.27 1.29 20.75
C HIS A 10 10.75 2.10 21.92
N LYS A 11 10.64 1.50 23.11
CA LYS A 11 10.39 2.28 24.34
C LYS A 11 11.66 3.06 24.69
N GLU A 12 11.51 4.19 25.39
CA GLU A 12 12.61 5.10 25.81
C GLU A 12 13.77 4.43 26.57
N TYR A 13 13.68 3.14 26.91
CA TYR A 13 14.73 2.35 27.54
C TYR A 13 15.06 1.07 26.74
N PRO A 14 16.35 0.78 26.47
CA PRO A 14 16.81 -0.25 25.53
C PRO A 14 16.59 -1.72 25.96
N GLU A 15 15.76 -1.98 26.98
CA GLU A 15 15.46 -3.34 27.47
C GLU A 15 14.01 -3.79 27.18
N ASP A 16 13.16 -2.94 26.59
CA ASP A 16 11.71 -3.20 26.43
C ASP A 16 11.18 -3.00 24.98
N ASP A 17 11.97 -3.30 23.95
CA ASP A 17 11.48 -3.25 22.57
C ASP A 17 10.29 -4.23 22.40
N GLU A 18 9.17 -3.71 21.89
CA GLU A 18 7.98 -4.52 21.61
C GLU A 18 7.90 -4.85 20.11
N SER A 19 7.87 -6.15 19.81
CA SER A 19 7.53 -6.65 18.49
C SER A 19 6.02 -6.86 18.39
N ILE A 20 5.40 -6.24 17.39
CA ILE A 20 3.98 -6.38 17.11
C ILE A 20 3.81 -6.94 15.72
N VAL A 21 3.09 -8.06 15.61
CA VAL A 21 2.73 -8.68 14.33
C VAL A 21 1.21 -8.78 14.25
N ALA A 22 0.60 -8.00 13.36
CA ALA A 22 -0.82 -8.09 13.07
C ALA A 22 -1.04 -8.82 11.73
N THR A 23 -2.11 -9.60 11.62
CA THR A 23 -2.49 -10.28 10.38
C THR A 23 -3.98 -10.04 10.13
N LEU A 24 -4.29 -9.43 8.99
CA LEU A 24 -5.64 -9.26 8.47
C LEU A 24 -5.96 -10.40 7.50
N ILE A 25 -7.13 -11.01 7.68
CA ILE A 25 -7.70 -11.99 6.75
C ILE A 25 -9.09 -11.52 6.36
N LEU A 26 -9.32 -11.41 5.05
CA LEU A 26 -10.60 -11.04 4.46
C LEU A 26 -11.14 -12.22 3.65
N ILE A 27 -12.36 -12.66 3.94
CA ILE A 27 -13.01 -13.77 3.22
C ILE A 27 -14.36 -13.26 2.71
N LYS A 28 -14.62 -13.48 1.41
CA LYS A 28 -15.94 -13.25 0.85
C LYS A 28 -16.82 -14.46 1.15
N ASP A 29 -17.95 -14.23 1.81
CA ASP A 29 -19.00 -15.20 2.01
C ASP A 29 -20.31 -14.66 1.41
N ASN A 30 -20.67 -15.13 0.21
CA ASN A 30 -21.76 -14.55 -0.58
C ASN A 30 -21.62 -13.02 -0.74
N ASP A 31 -22.60 -12.24 -0.26
CA ASP A 31 -22.60 -10.77 -0.27
C ASP A 31 -22.10 -10.17 1.05
N LYS A 32 -21.54 -11.00 1.93
CA LYS A 32 -20.96 -10.64 3.22
C LYS A 32 -19.45 -10.84 3.21
N ILE A 33 -18.80 -10.22 4.18
CA ILE A 33 -17.35 -10.25 4.35
C ILE A 33 -17.06 -10.69 5.79
N GLN A 34 -16.26 -11.75 5.91
CA GLN A 34 -15.65 -12.12 7.17
C GLN A 34 -14.29 -11.45 7.28
N ILE A 35 -14.04 -10.80 8.42
CA ILE A 35 -12.78 -10.14 8.74
C ILE A 35 -12.21 -10.79 9.99
N ARG A 36 -10.98 -11.30 9.88
CA ARG A 36 -10.21 -11.74 11.05
C ARG A 36 -8.96 -10.90 11.18
N ILE A 37 -8.75 -10.33 12.36
CA ILE A 37 -7.48 -9.70 12.74
C ILE A 37 -6.87 -10.51 13.86
N THR A 38 -5.64 -10.94 13.68
CA THR A 38 -4.84 -11.55 14.74
C THR A 38 -3.65 -10.65 15.02
N LYS A 39 -3.44 -10.28 16.28
CA LYS A 39 -2.29 -9.51 16.72
C LYS A 39 -1.50 -10.31 17.75
N GLU A 40 -0.20 -10.46 17.54
CA GLU A 40 0.71 -11.01 18.53
C GLU A 40 1.65 -9.89 18.98
N THR A 41 1.74 -9.69 20.30
CA THR A 41 2.73 -8.80 20.92
C THR A 41 3.78 -9.66 21.59
N GLY A 42 5.05 -9.31 21.42
CA GLY A 42 6.16 -9.94 22.11
C GLY A 42 7.21 -8.94 22.53
N GLU A 43 7.94 -9.28 23.58
CA GLU A 43 9.11 -8.53 24.05
C GLU A 43 10.36 -9.08 23.37
N ILE A 44 11.28 -8.19 23.00
CA ILE A 44 12.57 -8.58 22.44
C ILE A 44 13.58 -8.71 23.59
N GLN A 45 14.01 -9.94 23.89
CA GLN A 45 15.06 -10.21 24.88
C GLN A 45 16.17 -11.05 24.25
N ASN A 46 17.43 -10.62 24.37
CA ASN A 46 18.59 -11.33 23.81
C ASN A 46 18.47 -11.66 22.30
N ASN A 47 17.94 -10.74 21.48
CA ASN A 47 17.63 -10.93 20.05
C ASN A 47 16.58 -12.03 19.74
N GLU A 48 15.82 -12.48 20.73
CA GLU A 48 14.69 -13.39 20.52
C GLU A 48 13.37 -12.70 20.89
N VAL A 49 12.35 -12.86 20.04
CA VAL A 49 11.00 -12.35 20.31
C VAL A 49 10.25 -13.35 21.18
N GLN A 50 9.88 -12.91 22.38
CA GLN A 50 9.05 -13.66 23.31
C GLN A 50 7.62 -13.14 23.28
N ILE A 51 6.73 -13.86 22.60
CA ILE A 51 5.30 -13.48 22.53
C ILE A 51 4.69 -13.51 23.94
N THR A 52 4.21 -12.36 24.39
CA THR A 52 3.57 -12.12 25.70
C THR A 52 2.06 -12.15 25.60
N SER A 53 1.49 -11.79 24.44
CA SER A 53 0.04 -11.84 24.24
C SER A 53 -0.36 -12.14 22.80
N LYS A 54 -1.59 -12.63 22.65
CA LYS A 54 -2.27 -12.80 21.37
C LYS A 54 -3.70 -12.29 21.48
N GLU A 55 -4.10 -11.50 20.51
CA GLU A 55 -5.43 -10.93 20.37
C GLU A 55 -6.03 -11.41 19.05
N ILE A 56 -7.28 -11.83 19.07
CA ILE A 56 -8.02 -12.31 17.89
C ILE A 56 -9.33 -11.54 17.86
N LEU A 57 -9.59 -10.84 16.77
CA LEU A 57 -10.84 -10.16 16.47
C LEU A 57 -11.46 -10.83 15.25
N ASP A 58 -12.68 -11.34 15.40
CA ASP A 58 -13.45 -11.99 14.35
C ASP A 58 -14.75 -11.23 14.10
N LEU A 59 -14.93 -10.74 12.88
CA LEU A 59 -16.16 -10.09 12.41
C LEU A 59 -16.80 -10.97 11.34
N GLY A 60 -17.99 -11.49 11.61
CA GLY A 60 -18.61 -12.55 10.80
C GLY A 60 -19.42 -12.04 9.59
N ASP A 61 -20.18 -10.97 9.78
CA ASP A 61 -21.25 -10.55 8.85
C ASP A 61 -21.10 -9.12 8.32
N VAL A 62 -19.84 -8.69 8.08
CA VAL A 62 -19.54 -7.34 7.64
C VAL A 62 -20.12 -7.09 6.25
N ASN A 63 -20.94 -6.05 6.13
CA ASN A 63 -21.48 -5.61 4.84
C ASN A 63 -20.37 -5.05 3.95
N VAL A 64 -20.46 -5.30 2.64
CA VAL A 64 -19.62 -4.65 1.60
C VAL A 64 -19.52 -3.14 1.84
N LYS A 65 -20.64 -2.47 2.14
CA LYS A 65 -20.67 -1.03 2.40
C LYS A 65 -19.81 -0.62 3.59
N THR A 66 -19.83 -1.39 4.68
CA THR A 66 -19.02 -1.14 5.88
C THR A 66 -17.54 -1.16 5.53
N LEU A 67 -17.07 -2.21 4.83
CA LEU A 67 -15.67 -2.29 4.43
C LEU A 67 -15.29 -1.25 3.37
N SER A 68 -16.25 -0.83 2.52
CA SER A 68 -16.07 0.23 1.53
C SER A 68 -15.83 1.57 2.23
N THR A 69 -16.63 1.89 3.25
CA THR A 69 -16.44 3.09 4.09
C THR A 69 -15.11 3.07 4.83
N ILE A 70 -14.72 1.93 5.42
CA ILE A 70 -13.39 1.79 6.07
C ILE A 70 -12.26 2.09 5.08
N ARG A 71 -12.34 1.54 3.86
CA ARG A 71 -11.35 1.81 2.81
C ARG A 71 -11.34 3.29 2.42
N GLU A 72 -12.50 3.89 2.20
CA GLU A 72 -12.64 5.30 1.85
C GLU A 72 -11.96 6.19 2.90
N ARG A 73 -12.25 5.98 4.19
CA ARG A 73 -11.62 6.73 5.28
C ARG A 73 -10.13 6.55 5.34
N THR A 74 -9.66 5.31 5.17
CA THR A 74 -8.24 5.01 5.11
C THR A 74 -7.57 5.78 3.97
N ASN A 75 -8.17 5.75 2.77
CA ASN A 75 -7.63 6.44 1.60
C ASN A 75 -7.63 7.96 1.76
N THR A 76 -8.73 8.54 2.25
CA THR A 76 -8.82 9.98 2.57
C THR A 76 -7.75 10.40 3.56
N TRP A 77 -7.52 9.60 4.62
CA TRP A 77 -6.50 9.87 5.61
C TRP A 77 -5.07 9.79 5.02
N ILE A 78 -4.79 8.78 4.18
CA ILE A 78 -3.52 8.63 3.46
C ILE A 78 -3.24 9.84 2.55
N GLN A 79 -4.27 10.39 1.90
CA GLN A 79 -4.13 11.55 1.02
C GLN A 79 -4.09 12.89 1.76
N SER A 80 -4.57 12.94 3.01
CA SER A 80 -4.59 14.17 3.82
C SER A 80 -3.20 14.61 4.26
N GLU A 81 -2.89 15.90 4.11
CA GLU A 81 -1.66 16.49 4.67
C GLU A 81 -1.68 16.60 6.19
N SER A 82 -2.86 16.80 6.81
CA SER A 82 -2.97 17.05 8.25
C SER A 82 -2.86 15.80 9.11
N LYS A 83 -3.06 14.62 8.52
CA LYS A 83 -3.14 13.32 9.21
C LYS A 83 -4.07 13.31 10.43
N ALA A 84 -5.07 14.18 10.46
CA ALA A 84 -6.05 14.24 11.54
C ALA A 84 -6.77 12.90 11.70
N ALA A 85 -6.90 12.43 12.95
CA ALA A 85 -7.55 11.16 13.25
C ALA A 85 -9.00 11.12 12.72
N ILE A 86 -9.38 10.00 12.11
CA ILE A 86 -10.72 9.73 11.60
C ILE A 86 -11.33 8.58 12.40
N PHE A 87 -12.63 8.69 12.70
CA PHE A 87 -13.41 7.68 13.41
C PHE A 87 -14.70 7.39 12.65
N GLU A 88 -15.08 6.12 12.55
CA GLU A 88 -16.36 5.66 11.99
C GLU A 88 -16.95 4.58 12.89
N GLU A 89 -18.25 4.69 13.18
CA GLU A 89 -18.99 3.79 14.07
C GLU A 89 -19.96 2.94 13.25
N PHE A 90 -20.05 1.65 13.58
CA PHE A 90 -20.89 0.69 12.89
C PHE A 90 -21.66 -0.17 13.90
N ASP A 91 -22.93 0.19 14.11
CA ASP A 91 -23.84 -0.41 15.12
C ASP A 91 -24.49 -1.74 14.69
N ASP A 92 -24.07 -2.30 13.55
CA ASP A 92 -24.65 -3.52 12.94
C ASP A 92 -23.52 -4.46 12.48
N VAL A 93 -22.50 -4.59 13.32
CA VAL A 93 -21.34 -5.46 13.08
C VAL A 93 -21.11 -6.33 14.32
N GLU A 94 -21.62 -7.55 14.23
CA GLU A 94 -21.36 -8.56 15.24
C GLU A 94 -19.92 -9.10 15.13
N GLY A 95 -19.30 -9.26 16.30
CA GLY A 95 -17.98 -9.85 16.38
C GLY A 95 -17.66 -10.51 17.71
N GLU A 96 -16.61 -11.32 17.66
CA GLU A 96 -16.02 -12.01 18.78
C GLU A 96 -14.58 -11.54 18.96
N TYR A 97 -14.18 -11.36 20.21
CA TYR A 97 -12.82 -11.02 20.57
C TYR A 97 -12.26 -11.98 21.61
N GLU A 98 -11.03 -12.43 21.39
CA GLU A 98 -10.27 -13.27 22.31
C GLU A 98 -8.92 -12.63 22.61
N ARG A 99 -8.56 -12.52 23.89
CA ARG A 99 -7.21 -12.16 24.35
C ARG A 99 -6.62 -13.30 25.16
N ILE A 100 -5.40 -13.68 24.82
CA ILE A 100 -4.60 -14.70 25.51
C ILE A 100 -3.30 -14.04 25.97
N SER A 101 -3.01 -14.15 27.26
CA SER A 101 -1.73 -13.73 27.86
C SER A 101 -0.88 -14.96 28.20
N TYR A 102 0.42 -14.88 27.97
CA TYR A 102 1.36 -15.97 28.19
C TYR A 102 2.36 -15.62 29.29
N THR A 103 2.63 -16.58 30.18
CA THR A 103 3.78 -16.53 31.10
C THR A 103 4.92 -17.38 30.59
N GLN A 104 6.13 -16.94 30.90
CA GLN A 104 7.35 -17.71 30.66
C GLN A 104 7.57 -18.73 31.78
N ASN A 105 7.92 -19.95 31.41
CA ASN A 105 8.39 -20.95 32.36
C ASN A 105 9.92 -20.84 32.46
N THR A 106 10.44 -20.16 33.49
CA THR A 106 11.89 -20.04 33.76
C THR A 106 12.49 -21.29 34.42
N GLY A 107 11.84 -22.44 34.26
CA GLY A 107 12.28 -23.70 34.86
C GLY A 107 13.69 -24.06 34.43
N ARG A 108 14.63 -24.12 35.39
CA ARG A 108 15.97 -24.72 35.27
C ARG A 108 15.84 -26.21 34.95
N GLY A 109 15.49 -26.55 33.71
CA GLY A 109 15.37 -27.90 33.21
C GLY A 109 16.04 -28.00 31.84
N PHE A 110 16.83 -29.04 31.64
CA PHE A 110 17.68 -29.31 30.46
C PHE A 110 16.91 -29.58 29.14
N SER A 111 15.70 -29.05 28.95
CA SER A 111 14.94 -29.20 27.69
C SER A 111 14.76 -27.85 26.98
N ASN A 112 15.30 -27.74 25.77
CA ASN A 112 15.21 -26.59 24.85
C ASN A 112 13.80 -26.36 24.25
N THR A 113 12.73 -26.63 25.01
CA THR A 113 11.36 -26.34 24.56
C THR A 113 10.79 -25.26 25.46
N SER A 114 10.86 -24.01 25.00
CA SER A 114 10.13 -22.87 25.55
C SER A 114 8.63 -23.09 25.32
N SER A 115 8.00 -23.88 26.18
CA SER A 115 6.55 -24.08 26.17
C SER A 115 5.87 -22.85 26.76
N LYS A 116 5.19 -22.06 25.91
CA LYS A 116 4.33 -20.94 26.36
C LYS A 116 3.23 -21.49 27.29
N VAL A 117 3.12 -20.95 28.50
CA VAL A 117 2.04 -21.31 29.43
C VAL A 117 0.99 -20.21 29.38
N VAL A 118 -0.27 -20.57 29.12
CA VAL A 118 -1.38 -19.60 29.15
C VAL A 118 -1.58 -19.14 30.60
N GLU A 119 -1.43 -17.85 30.84
CA GLU A 119 -1.65 -17.20 32.13
C GLU A 119 -3.09 -16.73 32.27
N GLY A 120 -3.63 -16.14 31.19
CA GLY A 120 -4.97 -15.58 31.17
C GLY A 120 -5.59 -15.71 29.79
N LYS A 121 -6.90 -15.91 29.77
CA LYS A 121 -7.72 -15.89 28.57
C LYS A 121 -9.02 -15.16 28.86
N SER A 122 -9.37 -14.20 28.03
CA SER A 122 -10.66 -13.51 28.04
C SER A 122 -11.30 -13.59 26.67
N GLU A 123 -12.63 -13.71 26.66
CA GLU A 123 -13.46 -13.73 25.47
C GLU A 123 -14.60 -12.74 25.67
N SER A 124 -14.95 -11.99 24.63
CA SER A 124 -16.06 -11.05 24.60
C SER A 124 -16.76 -11.10 23.24
N SER A 125 -18.04 -10.74 23.24
CA SER A 125 -18.86 -10.60 22.03
C SER A 125 -19.49 -9.22 22.04
N PHE A 126 -19.60 -8.60 20.87
CA PHE A 126 -20.14 -7.25 20.69
C PHE A 126 -20.93 -7.17 19.38
N ASP A 127 -21.80 -6.18 19.28
CA ASP A 127 -22.66 -5.89 18.12
C ASP A 127 -22.35 -4.52 17.48
N GLU A 128 -21.42 -3.77 18.06
CA GLU A 128 -20.94 -2.48 17.59
C GLU A 128 -19.42 -2.48 17.47
N ILE A 129 -18.92 -1.87 16.40
CA ILE A 129 -17.50 -1.61 16.23
C ILE A 129 -17.22 -0.18 15.79
N ARG A 130 -16.15 0.40 16.31
CA ARG A 130 -15.60 1.66 15.85
C ARG A 130 -14.28 1.40 15.14
N PHE A 131 -14.20 1.85 13.90
CA PHE A 131 -12.96 1.95 13.15
C PHE A 131 -12.31 3.31 13.43
N SER A 132 -11.00 3.33 13.63
CA SER A 132 -10.24 4.57 13.61
C SER A 132 -8.93 4.46 12.83
N ILE A 133 -8.47 5.58 12.30
CA ILE A 133 -7.16 5.72 11.69
C ILE A 133 -6.52 7.05 12.11
N ALA A 134 -5.28 6.96 12.59
CA ALA A 134 -4.47 8.08 13.05
C ALA A 134 -2.99 7.79 12.78
N GLU A 135 -2.09 8.70 13.19
CA GLU A 135 -0.65 8.54 12.98
C GLU A 135 -0.08 7.31 13.72
N GLU A 136 -0.73 6.91 14.80
CA GLU A 136 -0.38 5.75 15.61
C GLU A 136 -0.72 4.42 14.91
N GLY A 137 -1.67 4.45 13.97
CA GLY A 137 -2.10 3.29 13.20
C GLY A 137 -3.61 3.21 13.01
N ILE A 138 -4.08 1.99 12.77
CA ILE A 138 -5.49 1.67 12.58
C ILE A 138 -6.01 0.93 13.81
N SER A 139 -7.17 1.31 14.35
CA SER A 139 -7.82 0.58 15.45
C SER A 139 -9.21 0.08 15.08
N PHE A 140 -9.58 -1.02 15.73
CA PHE A 140 -10.91 -1.57 15.78
C PHE A 140 -11.30 -1.67 17.25
N ASP A 141 -12.10 -0.70 17.69
CA ASP A 141 -12.54 -0.55 19.06
C ASP A 141 -13.96 -1.12 19.22
N PHE A 142 -14.24 -1.78 20.33
CA PHE A 142 -15.53 -2.42 20.60
C PHE A 142 -15.87 -2.36 22.09
N PRO A 143 -17.16 -2.40 22.46
CA PRO A 143 -17.56 -2.48 23.85
C PRO A 143 -17.05 -3.75 24.54
N GLU A 144 -16.57 -3.64 25.78
CA GLU A 144 -16.24 -4.77 26.65
C GLU A 144 -16.75 -4.55 28.07
N ASP A 145 -16.88 -5.63 28.85
CA ASP A 145 -17.24 -5.57 30.25
C ASP A 145 -16.25 -4.68 31.02
N GLY A 146 -16.72 -3.50 31.45
CA GLY A 146 -15.92 -2.54 32.22
C GLY A 146 -15.15 -1.51 31.40
N GLY A 147 -15.38 -1.42 30.08
CA GLY A 147 -14.78 -0.37 29.25
C GLY A 147 -14.92 -0.63 27.75
N HIS A 148 -13.80 -0.56 27.05
CA HIS A 148 -13.70 -0.81 25.62
C HIS A 148 -12.48 -1.69 25.35
N GLY A 149 -12.67 -2.68 24.48
CA GLY A 149 -11.59 -3.44 23.87
C GLY A 149 -11.11 -2.76 22.59
N SER A 150 -9.89 -3.06 22.18
CA SER A 150 -9.30 -2.53 20.95
C SER A 150 -8.29 -3.50 20.38
N VAL A 151 -8.35 -3.74 19.07
CA VAL A 151 -7.28 -4.37 18.31
C VAL A 151 -6.73 -3.36 17.31
N TRP A 152 -5.42 -3.13 17.36
CA TRP A 152 -4.77 -2.12 16.54
C TRP A 152 -3.70 -2.71 15.62
N ILE A 153 -3.58 -2.13 14.43
CA ILE A 153 -2.51 -2.36 13.46
C ILE A 153 -1.60 -1.12 13.54
N PRO A 154 -0.39 -1.24 14.12
CA PRO A 154 0.54 -0.11 14.27
C PRO A 154 0.92 0.49 12.93
N SER A 155 1.26 1.79 12.90
CA SER A 155 2.06 2.34 11.80
C SER A 155 3.44 1.65 11.75
N ALA A 156 4.06 1.57 10.58
CA ALA A 156 5.42 1.01 10.49
C ALA A 156 6.46 2.10 10.81
N ASP A 157 7.33 1.80 11.77
CA ASP A 157 8.43 2.59 12.34
C ASP A 157 8.10 3.86 13.13
N GLU A 158 8.09 3.71 14.46
CA GLU A 158 8.65 4.69 15.40
C GLU A 158 10.19 4.58 15.36
N LEU A 159 10.82 5.18 14.34
CA LEU A 159 12.26 5.46 14.39
C LEU A 159 12.43 6.85 15.01
N GLU A 160 13.10 6.92 16.17
CA GLU A 160 13.14 8.04 17.12
C GLU A 160 13.33 9.46 16.52
N TYR A 161 13.82 9.62 15.29
CA TYR A 161 13.89 10.92 14.63
C TYR A 161 13.75 10.79 13.12
N GLY A 162 12.52 10.69 12.62
CA GLY A 162 12.18 10.73 11.20
C GLY A 162 10.69 10.98 10.93
N PRO A 163 10.27 11.33 9.70
CA PRO A 163 8.86 11.45 9.37
C PRO A 163 8.16 10.09 9.57
N LYS A 164 7.08 10.06 10.34
CA LYS A 164 6.27 8.86 10.62
C LYS A 164 5.85 8.21 9.31
N ASN A 165 6.25 6.96 9.09
CA ASN A 165 5.95 6.24 7.86
C ASN A 165 4.58 5.54 8.00
N ILE A 166 3.62 5.90 7.15
CA ILE A 166 2.26 5.34 7.15
C ILE A 166 2.18 3.98 6.42
N SER A 167 3.30 3.27 6.27
CA SER A 167 3.42 2.09 5.41
C SER A 167 2.38 1.00 5.72
N ASN A 168 2.10 0.73 7.00
CA ASN A 168 1.08 -0.26 7.37
C ASN A 168 -0.34 0.21 7.02
N ALA A 169 -0.64 1.52 7.11
CA ALA A 169 -1.91 2.07 6.68
C ALA A 169 -2.07 2.03 5.15
N ASP A 170 -1.02 2.35 4.40
CA ASP A 170 -0.99 2.21 2.93
C ASP A 170 -1.18 0.75 2.50
N LEU A 171 -0.46 -0.17 3.14
CA LEU A 171 -0.57 -1.61 2.89
C LEU A 171 -1.97 -2.15 3.25
N PHE A 172 -2.58 -1.64 4.32
CA PHE A 172 -3.97 -1.97 4.68
C PHE A 172 -4.93 -1.48 3.59
N ASN A 173 -4.80 -0.22 3.15
CA ASN A 173 -5.63 0.35 2.07
C ASN A 173 -5.51 -0.44 0.76
N LYS A 174 -4.27 -0.78 0.36
CA LYS A 174 -3.97 -1.60 -0.82
C LYS A 174 -4.57 -3.00 -0.70
N THR A 175 -4.53 -3.60 0.49
CA THR A 175 -5.17 -4.90 0.75
C THR A 175 -6.69 -4.83 0.57
N LEU A 176 -7.34 -3.78 1.09
CA LEU A 176 -8.78 -3.60 0.89
C LEU A 176 -9.11 -3.39 -0.59
N PHE A 177 -8.34 -2.54 -1.29
CA PHE A 177 -8.51 -2.32 -2.72
C PHE A 177 -8.42 -3.62 -3.53
N ASP A 178 -7.37 -4.40 -3.31
CA ASP A 178 -7.17 -5.68 -4.00
C ASP A 178 -8.31 -6.66 -3.70
N PHE A 179 -8.79 -6.68 -2.45
CA PHE A 179 -9.91 -7.53 -2.06
C PHE A 179 -11.18 -7.15 -2.82
N PHE A 180 -11.54 -5.86 -2.84
CA PHE A 180 -12.70 -5.38 -3.60
C PHE A 180 -12.55 -5.66 -5.09
N GLN A 181 -11.39 -5.40 -5.69
CA GLN A 181 -11.19 -5.60 -7.11
C GLN A 181 -11.34 -7.07 -7.51
N LEU A 182 -10.84 -7.99 -6.67
CA LEU A 182 -10.89 -9.42 -6.95
C LEU A 182 -12.26 -10.05 -6.61
N ARG A 183 -12.99 -9.52 -5.63
CA ARG A 183 -14.15 -10.21 -5.03
C ARG A 183 -15.48 -9.49 -5.26
N PHE A 184 -15.44 -8.18 -5.51
CA PHE A 184 -16.58 -7.29 -5.68
C PHE A 184 -16.33 -6.22 -6.77
N PRO A 185 -15.95 -6.61 -8.00
CA PRO A 185 -15.57 -5.64 -9.04
C PRO A 185 -16.71 -4.69 -9.44
N ASN A 186 -17.97 -5.13 -9.30
CA ASN A 186 -19.14 -4.30 -9.61
C ASN A 186 -19.45 -3.26 -8.53
N GLU A 187 -19.08 -3.54 -7.27
CA GLU A 187 -19.29 -2.61 -6.14
C GLU A 187 -18.32 -1.43 -6.22
N ILE A 188 -17.10 -1.67 -6.72
CA ILE A 188 -16.17 -0.60 -7.10
C ILE A 188 -16.82 0.29 -8.16
N LEU A 189 -17.48 -0.27 -9.18
CA LEU A 189 -18.09 0.53 -10.26
C LEU A 189 -19.27 1.40 -9.76
N SER A 190 -20.00 0.99 -8.73
CA SER A 190 -21.10 1.78 -8.17
C SER A 190 -20.65 2.82 -7.13
N ASP A 191 -19.66 2.52 -6.28
CA ASP A 191 -19.14 3.48 -5.28
C ASP A 191 -18.07 4.43 -5.86
N ALA A 192 -17.27 4.01 -6.86
CA ALA A 192 -16.37 4.89 -7.61
C ALA A 192 -17.14 6.02 -8.30
N SER A 193 -18.39 5.78 -8.70
CA SER A 193 -19.24 6.82 -9.28
C SER A 193 -19.63 7.94 -8.30
N LYS A 194 -19.43 7.72 -6.98
CA LYS A 194 -19.80 8.68 -5.92
C LYS A 194 -18.62 9.31 -5.19
N LEU A 195 -17.44 8.67 -5.14
CA LEU A 195 -16.41 9.02 -4.15
C LEU A 195 -14.96 9.07 -4.65
N ALA A 196 -14.67 8.66 -5.88
CA ALA A 196 -13.39 8.91 -6.52
C ALA A 196 -13.65 9.66 -7.81
N SER A 197 -12.82 10.67 -8.13
CA SER A 197 -12.82 11.10 -9.51
C SER A 197 -12.37 9.90 -10.37
N PRO A 198 -12.89 9.70 -11.59
CA PRO A 198 -12.36 8.68 -12.52
C PRO A 198 -10.84 8.77 -12.73
N GLU A 199 -10.23 9.90 -12.36
CA GLU A 199 -8.79 10.15 -12.37
C GLU A 199 -8.08 9.46 -11.19
N ASP A 200 -8.64 9.47 -9.97
CA ASP A 200 -8.03 8.84 -8.79
C ASP A 200 -7.95 7.31 -8.92
N ASP A 201 -8.98 6.68 -9.49
CA ASP A 201 -8.97 5.24 -9.78
C ASP A 201 -7.95 4.89 -10.87
N ALA A 202 -7.86 5.73 -11.91
CA ALA A 202 -6.89 5.53 -12.99
C ALA A 202 -5.44 5.64 -12.48
N ILE A 203 -5.14 6.62 -11.64
CA ILE A 203 -3.83 6.76 -11.00
C ILE A 203 -3.52 5.51 -10.17
N SER A 204 -4.46 5.03 -9.36
CA SER A 204 -4.26 3.82 -8.54
C SER A 204 -3.95 2.58 -9.38
N TYR A 205 -4.60 2.39 -10.53
CA TYR A 205 -4.28 1.30 -11.44
C TYR A 205 -2.87 1.42 -12.03
N VAL A 206 -2.45 2.62 -12.43
CA VAL A 206 -1.12 2.86 -12.99
C VAL A 206 -0.03 2.63 -11.94
N GLU A 207 -0.18 3.19 -10.74
CA GLU A 207 0.79 3.01 -9.64
C GLU A 207 0.92 1.53 -9.24
N ARG A 208 -0.19 0.77 -9.24
CA ARG A 208 -0.13 -0.68 -9.02
C ARG A 208 0.67 -1.40 -10.10
N ILE A 209 0.57 -0.96 -11.36
CA ILE A 209 1.38 -1.51 -12.44
C ILE A 209 2.86 -1.21 -12.21
N PHE A 210 3.21 0.02 -11.78
CA PHE A 210 4.58 0.40 -11.44
C PHE A 210 5.13 -0.47 -10.30
N ASP A 211 4.43 -0.56 -9.18
CA ASP A 211 4.79 -1.37 -8.00
C ASP A 211 5.08 -2.85 -8.37
N ARG A 212 4.36 -3.38 -9.36
CA ARG A 212 4.47 -4.79 -9.78
C ARG A 212 5.39 -4.99 -10.98
N PHE A 213 5.87 -3.93 -11.61
CA PHE A 213 6.62 -3.99 -12.86
C PHE A 213 7.89 -4.84 -12.74
N GLY A 214 8.70 -4.61 -11.69
CA GLY A 214 9.92 -5.39 -11.47
C GLY A 214 9.66 -6.90 -11.31
N ALA A 215 8.55 -7.28 -10.68
CA ALA A 215 8.15 -8.68 -10.57
C ALA A 215 7.73 -9.28 -11.92
N VAL A 216 7.07 -8.49 -12.77
CA VAL A 216 6.72 -8.91 -14.14
C VAL A 216 7.99 -9.10 -14.98
N VAL A 217 8.93 -8.15 -14.95
CA VAL A 217 10.19 -8.24 -15.70
C VAL A 217 11.02 -9.45 -15.27
N ARG A 218 11.17 -9.70 -13.97
CA ARG A 218 11.84 -10.91 -13.46
C ARG A 218 11.19 -12.20 -13.99
N GLN A 219 9.87 -12.26 -14.03
CA GLN A 219 9.17 -13.43 -14.57
C GLN A 219 9.36 -13.59 -16.09
N LEU A 220 9.55 -12.50 -16.83
CA LEU A 220 9.82 -12.50 -18.27
C LEU A 220 11.26 -12.95 -18.59
N ASP A 221 12.20 -12.70 -17.68
CA ASP A 221 13.57 -13.21 -17.75
C ASP A 221 13.61 -14.74 -17.48
N GLU A 222 12.89 -15.22 -16.46
CA GLU A 222 12.86 -16.63 -16.05
C GLU A 222 11.98 -17.54 -16.93
N ARG A 223 12.28 -17.64 -18.23
CA ARG A 223 11.51 -18.49 -19.15
C ARG A 223 11.80 -19.96 -18.97
N GLN A 224 10.73 -20.75 -18.85
CA GLN A 224 10.82 -22.22 -18.77
C GLN A 224 11.14 -22.87 -20.13
N ARG A 225 11.63 -24.12 -20.06
CA ARG A 225 11.85 -25.02 -21.21
C ARG A 225 12.94 -24.52 -22.17
N ASP A 226 14.05 -24.01 -21.62
CA ASP A 226 15.23 -23.57 -22.36
C ASP A 226 14.92 -22.56 -23.47
N ARG A 227 14.00 -21.63 -23.20
CA ARG A 227 13.61 -20.57 -24.14
C ARG A 227 14.39 -19.29 -23.84
N GLU A 228 14.79 -18.60 -24.90
CA GLU A 228 15.46 -17.28 -24.82
C GLU A 228 14.67 -16.28 -23.96
N PRO A 229 15.26 -15.73 -22.88
CA PRO A 229 14.63 -14.74 -22.00
C PRO A 229 14.13 -13.49 -22.73
N LEU A 230 13.09 -12.87 -22.17
CA LEU A 230 12.64 -11.54 -22.60
C LEU A 230 13.28 -10.50 -21.69
N LEU A 231 14.46 -10.02 -22.10
CA LEU A 231 15.27 -9.08 -21.34
C LEU A 231 14.85 -7.63 -21.60
N VAL A 232 14.85 -6.83 -20.54
CA VAL A 232 14.77 -5.36 -20.64
C VAL A 232 16.18 -4.81 -20.79
N LYS A 233 16.48 -4.18 -21.93
CA LYS A 233 17.82 -3.67 -22.25
C LYS A 233 17.88 -2.15 -22.28
N ASP A 234 16.78 -1.50 -22.62
CA ASP A 234 16.67 -0.05 -22.70
C ASP A 234 15.29 0.45 -22.26
N GLU A 235 15.13 1.78 -22.27
CA GLU A 235 13.88 2.46 -21.91
C GLU A 235 12.71 2.06 -22.80
N TYR A 236 12.96 1.70 -24.08
CA TYR A 236 11.91 1.29 -25.01
C TYR A 236 11.36 -0.09 -24.66
N ASP A 237 12.19 -1.00 -24.15
CA ASP A 237 11.71 -2.29 -23.63
C ASP A 237 10.81 -2.09 -22.39
N VAL A 238 11.16 -1.14 -21.51
CA VAL A 238 10.30 -0.76 -20.36
C VAL A 238 8.96 -0.24 -20.85
N GLN A 239 8.98 0.70 -21.80
CA GLN A 239 7.77 1.26 -22.42
C GLN A 239 6.92 0.16 -23.08
N TYR A 240 7.52 -0.77 -23.81
CA TYR A 240 6.82 -1.85 -24.50
C TYR A 240 6.02 -2.74 -23.54
N ILE A 241 6.65 -3.16 -22.45
CA ILE A 241 5.99 -3.98 -21.41
C ILE A 241 4.93 -3.14 -20.70
N LEU A 242 5.25 -1.90 -20.33
CA LEU A 242 4.34 -1.04 -19.61
C LEU A 242 3.06 -0.77 -20.43
N GLN A 243 3.19 -0.53 -21.73
CA GLN A 243 2.04 -0.35 -22.63
C GLN A 243 1.10 -1.57 -22.60
N ALA A 244 1.66 -2.78 -22.62
CA ALA A 244 0.87 -4.01 -22.57
C ALA A 244 0.11 -4.16 -21.25
N LEU A 245 0.75 -3.78 -20.13
CA LEU A 245 0.13 -3.82 -18.80
C LEU A 245 -0.96 -2.76 -18.65
N LEU A 246 -0.74 -1.53 -19.14
CA LEU A 246 -1.74 -0.46 -19.13
C LEU A 246 -3.01 -0.86 -19.89
N LYS A 247 -2.88 -1.59 -21.00
CA LYS A 247 -4.02 -2.09 -21.80
C LYS A 247 -4.92 -3.10 -21.08
N ILE A 248 -4.54 -3.59 -19.90
CA ILE A 248 -5.41 -4.42 -19.07
C ILE A 248 -6.56 -3.58 -18.50
N ASN A 249 -6.30 -2.30 -18.18
CA ASN A 249 -7.24 -1.42 -17.49
C ASN A 249 -7.74 -0.25 -18.37
N PHE A 250 -7.03 0.07 -19.46
CA PHE A 250 -7.33 1.23 -20.29
C PHE A 250 -7.47 0.84 -21.76
N ASP A 251 -8.62 1.17 -22.36
CA ASP A 251 -8.90 0.89 -23.77
C ASP A 251 -8.12 1.84 -24.72
N ASP A 252 -7.91 3.09 -24.32
CA ASP A 252 -7.22 4.14 -25.10
C ASP A 252 -5.89 4.54 -24.43
N VAL A 253 -4.83 3.74 -24.69
CA VAL A 253 -3.44 4.05 -24.30
C VAL A 253 -2.71 4.59 -25.50
N ARG A 254 -2.55 5.92 -25.58
CA ARG A 254 -1.88 6.57 -26.72
C ARG A 254 -0.39 6.66 -26.47
N THR A 255 0.39 6.19 -27.42
CA THR A 255 1.86 6.30 -27.44
C THR A 255 2.30 7.38 -28.41
N GLU A 256 3.52 7.89 -28.24
CA GLU A 256 4.18 8.63 -29.30
C GLU A 256 4.28 7.74 -30.57
N SER A 257 3.62 8.14 -31.66
CA SER A 257 3.82 7.50 -32.97
C SER A 257 5.05 8.09 -33.64
N HIS A 258 6.08 7.26 -33.87
CA HIS A 258 7.37 7.60 -34.52
C HIS A 258 7.24 8.21 -35.94
N THR A 259 6.03 8.28 -36.51
CA THR A 259 5.75 8.64 -37.91
C THR A 259 5.14 10.02 -38.13
N GLU A 260 4.77 10.79 -37.11
CA GLU A 260 4.16 12.12 -37.33
C GLU A 260 5.17 13.27 -37.18
N GLN A 261 5.89 13.58 -38.27
CA GLN A 261 6.77 14.76 -38.35
C GLN A 261 6.02 16.09 -38.52
N HIS A 262 4.69 16.12 -38.53
CA HIS A 262 3.93 17.34 -38.81
C HIS A 262 2.70 17.48 -37.94
N SER A 263 2.87 17.86 -36.67
CA SER A 263 1.88 18.69 -36.01
C SER A 263 2.52 19.58 -34.94
N THR A 264 2.09 20.83 -34.98
CA THR A 264 2.55 21.99 -34.24
C THR A 264 2.39 21.80 -32.72
N VAL A 265 3.51 21.92 -31.99
CA VAL A 265 3.58 22.34 -30.56
C VAL A 265 2.62 21.59 -29.61
N ASN A 266 2.74 20.27 -29.50
CA ASN A 266 2.09 19.52 -28.43
C ASN A 266 3.15 18.74 -27.62
N PRO A 267 3.08 18.71 -26.28
CA PRO A 267 4.03 17.97 -25.48
C PRO A 267 4.04 16.48 -25.82
N ARG A 268 5.25 15.92 -25.95
CA ARG A 268 5.48 14.53 -26.31
C ARG A 268 5.69 13.75 -25.02
N VAL A 269 4.65 13.05 -24.59
CA VAL A 269 4.68 12.14 -23.45
C VAL A 269 4.73 10.71 -23.93
N ASP A 270 5.43 9.84 -23.20
CA ASP A 270 5.57 8.42 -23.58
C ASP A 270 4.21 7.74 -23.68
N PHE A 271 3.33 7.96 -22.69
CA PHE A 271 1.92 7.55 -22.76
C PHE A 271 0.96 8.65 -22.33
N LEU A 272 -0.18 8.71 -23.02
CA LEU A 272 -1.30 9.59 -22.68
C LEU A 272 -2.57 8.75 -22.51
N LEU A 273 -3.15 8.82 -21.31
CA LEU A 273 -4.50 8.34 -21.01
C LEU A 273 -5.44 9.56 -21.10
N GLU A 274 -5.86 9.91 -22.33
CA GLU A 274 -6.50 11.21 -22.60
C GLU A 274 -7.81 11.40 -21.83
N THR A 275 -8.63 10.35 -21.69
CA THR A 275 -9.89 10.41 -20.93
C THR A 275 -9.67 10.75 -19.46
N ASN A 276 -8.54 10.34 -18.89
CA ASN A 276 -8.18 10.56 -17.49
C ASN A 276 -7.23 11.75 -17.31
N LYS A 277 -6.82 12.42 -18.40
CA LYS A 277 -5.82 13.49 -18.42
C LYS A 277 -4.51 13.14 -17.69
N ILE A 278 -4.11 11.88 -17.79
CA ILE A 278 -2.88 11.37 -17.19
C ILE A 278 -1.82 11.23 -18.29
N GLY A 279 -0.68 11.87 -18.07
CA GLY A 279 0.56 11.63 -18.82
C GLY A 279 1.47 10.69 -18.04
N ILE A 280 2.14 9.78 -18.72
CA ILE A 280 3.12 8.87 -18.10
C ILE A 280 4.46 9.04 -18.79
N GLU A 281 5.50 9.32 -18.02
CA GLU A 281 6.88 9.45 -18.47
C GLU A 281 7.70 8.28 -17.92
N VAL A 282 8.50 7.62 -18.75
CA VAL A 282 9.25 6.41 -18.38
C VAL A 282 10.74 6.68 -18.46
N LYS A 283 11.50 6.15 -17.50
CA LYS A 283 12.96 6.17 -17.50
C LYS A 283 13.52 4.82 -17.07
N LEU A 284 14.59 4.37 -17.74
CA LEU A 284 15.43 3.26 -17.25
C LEU A 284 16.70 3.84 -16.62
N ALA A 285 16.87 3.64 -15.32
CA ALA A 285 18.08 4.04 -14.63
C ALA A 285 19.26 3.20 -15.10
N SER A 286 20.38 3.88 -15.36
CA SER A 286 21.64 3.26 -15.77
C SER A 286 22.79 4.18 -15.39
N GLU A 287 24.04 3.73 -15.54
CA GLU A 287 25.22 4.58 -15.34
C GLU A 287 25.14 5.89 -16.15
N SER A 288 24.66 5.82 -17.39
CA SER A 288 24.42 6.99 -18.25
C SER A 288 23.15 7.78 -17.88
N MET A 289 22.12 7.10 -17.38
CA MET A 289 20.85 7.69 -16.93
C MET A 289 20.74 7.67 -15.41
N ASN A 290 21.68 8.34 -14.74
CA ASN A 290 21.74 8.43 -13.28
C ASN A 290 20.79 9.51 -12.71
N LYS A 291 20.66 9.56 -11.38
CA LYS A 291 19.82 10.52 -10.63
C LYS A 291 19.89 11.95 -11.19
N LYS A 292 21.10 12.48 -11.43
CA LYS A 292 21.28 13.87 -11.91
C LYS A 292 20.71 14.07 -13.31
N ARG A 293 20.82 13.07 -14.19
CA ARG A 293 20.29 13.13 -15.54
C ARG A 293 18.76 13.02 -15.54
N ILE A 294 18.23 12.06 -14.78
CA ILE A 294 16.78 11.88 -14.59
C ILE A 294 16.14 13.16 -14.05
N LEU A 295 16.71 13.77 -12.99
CA LEU A 295 16.25 15.06 -12.44
C LEU A 295 16.16 16.15 -13.52
N LYS A 296 17.18 16.26 -14.36
CA LYS A 296 17.25 17.28 -15.41
C LYS A 296 16.20 17.06 -16.50
N ASP A 297 16.06 15.82 -16.95
CA ASP A 297 15.12 15.48 -18.03
C ASP A 297 13.68 15.67 -17.51
N LEU A 298 13.33 15.12 -16.34
CA LEU A 298 11.99 15.29 -15.75
C LEU A 298 11.63 16.75 -15.42
N ALA A 299 12.61 17.58 -15.05
CA ALA A 299 12.36 19.02 -14.83
C ALA A 299 11.92 19.72 -16.13
N LYS A 300 12.52 19.35 -17.26
CA LYS A 300 12.17 19.86 -18.58
C LYS A 300 10.80 19.35 -19.03
N ASP A 301 10.52 18.06 -18.80
CA ASP A 301 9.26 17.44 -19.18
C ASP A 301 8.09 18.09 -18.42
N LYS A 302 8.24 18.31 -17.11
CA LYS A 302 7.26 19.05 -16.30
C LYS A 302 6.98 20.45 -16.83
N GLU A 303 8.02 21.19 -17.23
CA GLU A 303 7.84 22.53 -17.80
C GLU A 303 7.05 22.48 -19.11
N GLN A 304 7.30 21.46 -19.93
CA GLN A 304 6.58 21.25 -21.19
C GLN A 304 5.11 20.91 -20.95
N TYR A 305 4.80 20.05 -19.97
CA TYR A 305 3.42 19.64 -19.67
C TYR A 305 2.59 20.66 -18.91
N ARG A 306 3.20 21.53 -18.10
CA ARG A 306 2.48 22.62 -17.39
C ARG A 306 1.67 23.52 -18.33
N ASN A 307 2.10 23.64 -19.59
CA ASN A 307 1.43 24.46 -20.59
C ASN A 307 0.41 23.69 -21.44
N SER A 308 0.17 22.40 -21.15
CA SER A 308 -0.79 21.55 -21.86
C SER A 308 -2.14 21.51 -21.15
N SER A 309 -3.24 21.65 -21.89
CA SER A 309 -4.58 21.41 -21.35
C SER A 309 -4.99 19.93 -21.32
N LYS A 310 -4.11 19.02 -21.77
CA LYS A 310 -4.40 17.58 -21.90
C LYS A 310 -3.92 16.73 -20.74
N ILE A 311 -3.03 17.27 -19.91
CA ILE A 311 -2.39 16.52 -18.81
C ILE A 311 -2.56 17.34 -17.54
N GLU A 312 -3.35 16.82 -16.60
CA GLU A 312 -3.53 17.39 -15.26
C GLU A 312 -2.70 16.62 -14.22
N THR A 313 -2.44 15.33 -14.49
CA THR A 313 -1.55 14.50 -13.67
C THR A 313 -0.43 13.89 -14.53
N LEU A 314 0.82 14.05 -14.09
CA LEU A 314 2.00 13.41 -14.66
C LEU A 314 2.52 12.33 -13.71
N LEU A 315 2.62 11.10 -14.19
CA LEU A 315 3.21 9.98 -13.46
C LEU A 315 4.56 9.64 -14.09
N CYS A 316 5.64 9.83 -13.34
CA CYS A 316 7.00 9.51 -13.79
C CYS A 316 7.41 8.13 -13.23
N PHE A 317 7.55 7.15 -14.10
CA PHE A 317 8.00 5.81 -13.74
C PHE A 317 9.49 5.64 -14.02
N ILE A 318 10.26 5.29 -12.99
CA ILE A 318 11.69 5.03 -13.11
C ILE A 318 11.95 3.57 -12.75
N TYR A 319 12.32 2.77 -13.75
CA TYR A 319 12.76 1.40 -13.50
C TYR A 319 14.27 1.38 -13.24
N ASP A 320 14.70 0.85 -12.11
CA ASP A 320 16.09 0.80 -11.65
C ASP A 320 16.49 -0.61 -11.19
N PRO A 321 16.63 -1.56 -12.14
CA PRO A 321 16.95 -2.95 -11.83
C PRO A 321 18.31 -3.13 -11.17
N ASP A 322 19.24 -2.21 -11.43
CA ASP A 322 20.64 -2.27 -10.99
C ASP A 322 20.92 -1.42 -9.74
N TYR A 323 19.88 -0.85 -9.12
CA TYR A 323 20.00 -0.01 -7.91
C TYR A 323 20.98 1.17 -8.07
N ILE A 324 20.98 1.80 -9.24
CA ILE A 324 21.80 2.98 -9.54
C ILE A 324 21.37 4.17 -8.67
N ILE A 325 20.07 4.28 -8.35
CA ILE A 325 19.49 5.32 -7.51
C ILE A 325 19.55 4.84 -6.05
N LYS A 326 20.57 5.30 -5.33
CA LYS A 326 20.84 4.87 -3.93
C LYS A 326 19.76 5.27 -2.91
N ASN A 327 19.07 6.38 -3.14
CA ASN A 327 18.01 6.88 -2.27
C ASN A 327 16.79 7.24 -3.12
N PRO A 328 15.97 6.25 -3.49
CA PRO A 328 14.76 6.46 -4.30
C PRO A 328 13.78 7.43 -3.63
N ALA A 329 13.51 7.25 -2.33
CA ALA A 329 12.56 8.08 -1.58
C ALA A 329 12.90 9.58 -1.64
N GLU A 330 14.19 9.94 -1.55
CA GLU A 330 14.63 11.32 -1.73
C GLU A 330 14.32 11.83 -3.15
N LEU A 331 14.64 11.06 -4.19
CA LEU A 331 14.35 11.44 -5.58
C LEU A 331 12.85 11.59 -5.83
N GLU A 332 12.05 10.67 -5.31
CA GLU A 332 10.59 10.70 -5.41
C GLU A 332 10.02 11.95 -4.73
N SER A 333 10.49 12.27 -3.52
CA SER A 333 10.05 13.45 -2.78
C SER A 333 10.51 14.77 -3.41
N ASP A 334 11.71 14.83 -3.97
CA ASP A 334 12.28 16.02 -4.63
C ASP A 334 11.49 16.42 -5.89
N LEU A 335 10.90 15.42 -6.55
CA LEU A 335 10.23 15.59 -7.83
C LEU A 335 8.70 15.53 -7.73
N SER A 336 8.14 14.84 -6.76
CA SER A 336 6.69 14.77 -6.60
C SER A 336 6.14 16.08 -6.03
N GLY A 337 4.87 16.36 -6.32
CA GLY A 337 4.16 17.53 -5.82
C GLY A 337 3.26 18.17 -6.86
N SER A 338 2.45 19.11 -6.39
CA SER A 338 1.52 19.87 -7.23
C SER A 338 2.07 21.27 -7.47
N ARG A 339 2.19 21.67 -8.73
CA ARG A 339 2.58 23.04 -9.08
C ARG A 339 1.76 23.55 -10.25
N ASP A 340 1.14 24.71 -10.05
CA ASP A 340 0.19 25.33 -10.98
C ASP A 340 -0.95 24.35 -11.30
N ASN A 341 -1.05 23.88 -12.54
CA ASN A 341 -2.15 23.04 -13.02
C ASN A 341 -1.75 21.56 -13.19
N LEU A 342 -0.57 21.18 -12.68
CA LEU A 342 -0.01 19.84 -12.89
C LEU A 342 0.36 19.20 -11.55
N LYS A 343 -0.29 18.08 -11.24
CA LYS A 343 0.13 17.15 -10.19
C LYS A 343 1.19 16.22 -10.75
N THR A 344 2.31 16.04 -10.05
CA THR A 344 3.33 15.05 -10.43
C THR A 344 3.58 14.05 -9.32
N THR A 345 3.58 12.77 -9.68
CA THR A 345 4.06 11.68 -8.83
C THR A 345 5.26 11.04 -9.52
N VAL A 346 6.29 10.69 -8.75
CA VAL A 346 7.44 9.93 -9.23
C VAL A 346 7.52 8.63 -8.44
N THR A 347 7.68 7.53 -9.16
CA THR A 347 7.75 6.18 -8.58
C THR A 347 8.97 5.46 -9.13
N VAL A 348 9.83 4.99 -8.24
CA VAL A 348 11.03 4.21 -8.57
C VAL A 348 10.77 2.74 -8.21
N THR A 349 11.07 1.83 -9.13
CA THR A 349 10.89 0.38 -8.92
C THR A 349 12.14 -0.39 -9.31
N HIS A 350 12.44 -1.46 -8.56
CA HIS A 350 13.61 -2.33 -8.74
C HIS A 350 13.27 -3.69 -9.37
#